data_AF-A0A2V8E0I0-F1
#
_entry.id   AF-A0A2V8E0I0-F1
#
_cell.length_a   1.000
_cell.length_b   1.000
_cell.length_c   1.000
_cell.angle_alpha   90.00
_cell.angle_beta   90.00
_cell.angle_gamma   90.00
#
_symmetry.space_group_name_H-M   'P 1'
#
loop_
_entity.id
_entity.type
_entity.pdbx_description
1 polymer ?
#
loop_
_entity_poly.entity_id
_entity_poly.type
_entity_poly.pdbx_seq_one_letter_code
_entity_poly.pdbx_strand_id
1 'polypeptide(L)'
;MLHPVGIAIVQPPDETRYEPLFHATGAVCSLPVLAEAAAASGFLNAAPDSDGILRRVPLLAELDGRVYPGLALAAVAAATGARDMALRIANVNASMLTIDTRTVPVDGKGNLLLRYRGKKRTFPYFSAADVLTDQIPVGALRGKIVFVGTTALGTREVVATPLDTLFAGVEVQATVADNLLEQDFIHRSALGTTLEILVVLVLGLAAAV
;
A
#
# COMPACT_ATOMS: atom_id res chain seq x y z
N MET A 1 0.33 21.68 -4.08
CA MET A 1 -1.05 21.44 -3.62
C MET A 1 -1.21 19.96 -3.27
N LEU A 2 -2.07 19.63 -2.31
CA LEU A 2 -2.42 18.24 -1.98
C LEU A 2 -3.74 17.87 -2.67
N HIS A 3 -3.88 16.62 -3.08
CA HIS A 3 -5.03 16.09 -3.81
C HIS A 3 -5.78 15.07 -2.94
N PRO A 4 -6.78 15.51 -2.15
CA PRO A 4 -7.62 14.60 -1.41
C PRO A 4 -8.50 13.78 -2.36
N VAL A 5 -8.90 12.59 -1.92
CA VAL A 5 -9.82 11.72 -2.66
C VAL A 5 -11.21 11.77 -2.03
N GLY A 6 -12.24 11.79 -2.88
CA GLY A 6 -13.61 11.53 -2.45
C GLY A 6 -13.76 10.05 -2.13
N ILE A 7 -14.13 9.72 -0.90
CA ILE A 7 -14.33 8.34 -0.48
C ILE A 7 -15.56 8.19 0.39
N ALA A 8 -16.37 7.17 0.12
CA ALA A 8 -17.44 6.76 1.00
C ALA A 8 -16.92 5.75 2.04
N ILE A 9 -17.12 6.01 3.33
CA ILE A 9 -16.79 5.07 4.40
C ILE A 9 -18.09 4.45 4.90
N VAL A 10 -18.25 3.14 4.72
CA VAL A 10 -19.41 2.36 5.14
C VAL A 10 -19.00 1.50 6.32
N GLN A 11 -19.69 1.67 7.45
CA GLN A 11 -19.44 0.90 8.68
C GLN A 11 -20.64 0.01 9.02
N PRO A 12 -20.45 -1.08 9.79
CA PRO A 12 -21.55 -1.86 10.34
C PRO A 12 -22.45 -0.98 11.22
N PRO A 13 -23.75 -1.28 11.35
CA PRO A 13 -24.70 -0.49 12.14
C PRO A 13 -24.51 -0.63 13.67
N ASP A 14 -23.41 -1.23 14.12
CA ASP A 14 -23.10 -1.42 15.54
C ASP A 14 -22.74 -0.08 16.21
N GLU A 15 -22.90 0.04 17.53
CA GLU A 15 -22.57 1.28 18.27
C GLU A 15 -21.06 1.59 18.26
N THR A 16 -20.23 0.61 17.91
CA THR A 16 -18.78 0.78 17.85
C THR A 16 -18.37 1.57 16.62
N ARG A 17 -17.95 2.83 16.82
CA ARG A 17 -17.36 3.64 15.76
C ARG A 17 -15.92 3.19 15.50
N TYR A 18 -15.65 2.68 14.30
CA TYR A 18 -14.31 2.32 13.88
C TYR A 18 -13.58 3.53 13.28
N GLU A 19 -12.30 3.68 13.61
CA GLU A 19 -11.39 4.67 13.01
C GLU A 19 -10.43 3.94 12.06
N PRO A 20 -10.81 3.77 10.78
CA PRO A 20 -10.11 2.86 9.88
C PRO A 20 -8.89 3.49 9.21
N LEU A 21 -8.60 4.77 9.44
CA LEU A 21 -7.53 5.50 8.77
C LEU A 21 -6.50 5.98 9.78
N PHE A 22 -5.25 6.09 9.33
CA PHE A 22 -4.23 6.80 10.08
C PHE A 22 -4.54 8.29 10.05
N HIS A 23 -4.52 8.93 11.22
CA HIS A 23 -4.64 10.38 11.33
C HIS A 23 -3.25 11.00 11.31
N ALA A 24 -2.94 11.73 10.24
CA ALA A 24 -1.74 12.52 10.13
C ALA A 24 -1.90 13.84 10.89
N THR A 25 -0.82 14.29 11.53
CA THR A 25 -0.77 15.58 12.26
C THR A 25 -0.25 16.73 11.41
N GLY A 26 0.20 16.45 10.18
CA GLY A 26 0.72 17.44 9.24
C GLY A 26 1.28 16.76 8.00
N ALA A 27 1.71 17.57 7.03
CA ALA A 27 2.28 17.08 5.78
C ALA A 27 3.53 17.88 5.37
N VAL A 28 4.55 17.17 4.92
CA VAL A 28 5.66 17.75 4.16
C VAL A 28 5.28 17.66 2.68
N CYS A 29 5.03 18.81 2.07
CA CYS A 29 4.57 18.88 0.68
C CYS A 29 5.73 18.77 -0.31
N SER A 30 5.42 18.28 -1.52
CA SER A 30 6.36 18.32 -2.65
C SER A 30 6.72 19.75 -3.04
N LEU A 31 7.86 19.91 -3.71
CA LEU A 31 8.29 21.19 -4.28
C LEU A 31 7.18 21.78 -5.18
N PRO A 32 6.98 23.11 -5.18
CA PRO A 32 5.89 23.75 -5.94
C PRO A 32 5.85 23.33 -7.41
N VAL A 33 7.01 23.30 -8.08
CA VAL A 33 7.14 22.90 -9.49
C VAL A 33 6.63 21.47 -9.77
N LEU A 34 6.79 20.55 -8.82
CA LEU A 34 6.26 19.19 -8.94
C LEU A 34 4.77 19.15 -8.59
N ALA A 35 4.38 19.88 -7.54
CA ALA A 35 3.03 19.84 -7.03
C ALA A 35 2.01 20.53 -7.96
N GLU A 36 2.44 21.51 -8.75
CA GLU A 36 1.62 22.20 -9.75
C GLU A 36 1.52 21.42 -11.07
N ALA A 37 2.54 20.64 -11.42
CA ALA A 37 2.55 19.80 -12.62
C ALA A 37 1.84 18.45 -12.41
N ALA A 38 1.63 18.04 -11.16
CA ALA A 38 1.06 16.74 -10.83
C ALA A 38 -0.47 16.75 -10.90
N ALA A 39 -1.05 15.74 -11.56
CA ALA A 39 -2.51 15.52 -11.57
C ALA A 39 -3.03 14.92 -10.25
N ALA A 40 -2.15 14.33 -9.44
CA ALA A 40 -2.47 13.71 -8.16
C ALA A 40 -1.25 13.74 -7.23
N SER A 41 -1.47 13.56 -5.94
CA SER A 41 -0.43 13.45 -4.92
C SER A 41 -0.78 12.34 -3.94
N GLY A 42 0.22 11.67 -3.38
CA GLY A 42 0.02 10.72 -2.30
C GLY A 42 1.15 10.68 -1.28
N PHE A 43 0.85 10.19 -0.09
CA PHE A 43 1.83 10.08 1.00
C PHE A 43 2.73 8.85 0.82
N LEU A 44 3.88 8.84 1.51
CA LEU A 44 4.87 7.75 1.47
C LEU A 44 4.95 6.94 2.77
N ASN A 45 4.34 7.46 3.85
CA ASN A 45 4.41 6.91 5.18
C ASN A 45 3.96 5.45 5.22
N ALA A 46 4.78 4.61 5.84
CA ALA A 46 4.43 3.27 6.23
C ALA A 46 5.18 2.92 7.51
N ALA A 47 4.56 2.14 8.39
CA ALA A 47 5.18 1.67 9.62
C ALA A 47 5.42 0.16 9.49
N PRO A 48 6.64 -0.32 9.81
CA PRO A 48 6.87 -1.75 9.94
C PRO A 48 5.99 -2.36 11.04
N ASP A 49 5.79 -3.68 10.96
CA ASP A 49 5.20 -4.42 12.08
C ASP A 49 6.13 -4.34 13.32
N SER A 50 5.66 -4.82 14.47
CA SER A 50 6.39 -4.73 15.76
C SER A 50 7.78 -5.40 15.76
N ASP A 51 8.05 -6.29 14.80
CA ASP A 51 9.34 -6.95 14.61
C ASP A 51 10.28 -6.21 13.63
N GLY A 52 9.88 -5.02 13.16
CA GLY A 52 10.67 -4.20 12.25
C GLY A 52 10.54 -4.58 10.77
N ILE A 53 9.71 -5.57 10.43
CA ILE A 53 9.50 -6.00 9.05
C ILE A 53 8.29 -5.28 8.44
N LEU A 54 8.49 -4.64 7.28
CA LEU A 54 7.42 -3.97 6.55
C LEU A 54 6.59 -4.97 5.75
N ARG A 55 5.47 -5.42 6.31
CA ARG A 55 4.52 -6.33 5.63
C ARG A 55 3.30 -5.60 5.08
N ARG A 56 2.92 -4.50 5.71
CA ARG A 56 1.69 -3.77 5.44
C ARG A 56 1.98 -2.31 5.14
N VAL A 57 1.19 -1.72 4.24
CA VAL A 57 1.29 -0.31 3.88
C VAL A 57 -0.10 0.33 3.86
N PRO A 58 -0.30 1.49 4.50
CA PRO A 58 -1.58 2.19 4.43
C PRO A 58 -1.84 2.68 3.01
N LEU A 59 -3.06 2.43 2.50
CA LEU A 59 -3.48 2.95 1.20
C LEU A 59 -4.12 4.34 1.31
N LEU A 60 -4.65 4.67 2.49
CA LEU A 60 -5.39 5.88 2.77
C LEU A 60 -4.98 6.42 4.13
N ALA A 61 -4.94 7.75 4.26
CA ALA A 61 -4.71 8.44 5.51
C ALA A 61 -5.60 9.69 5.57
N GLU A 62 -5.97 10.09 6.78
CA GLU A 62 -6.73 11.31 7.01
C GLU A 62 -5.80 12.44 7.47
N LEU A 63 -6.01 13.63 6.93
CA LEU A 63 -5.39 14.88 7.39
C LEU A 63 -6.45 15.99 7.32
N ASP A 64 -6.69 16.65 8.45
CA ASP A 64 -7.66 17.76 8.57
C ASP A 64 -9.06 17.42 8.02
N GLY A 65 -9.56 16.22 8.34
CA GLY A 65 -10.89 15.75 7.91
C GLY A 65 -11.00 15.39 6.43
N ARG A 66 -9.87 15.35 5.70
CA ARG A 66 -9.82 14.93 4.29
C ARG A 66 -8.98 13.67 4.15
N VAL A 67 -9.38 12.80 3.24
CA VAL A 67 -8.67 11.55 2.97
C VAL A 67 -7.70 11.73 1.81
N TYR A 68 -6.47 11.26 1.99
CA TYR A 68 -5.41 11.29 1.01
C TYR A 68 -4.95 9.86 0.69
N PRO A 69 -4.67 9.55 -0.58
CA PRO A 69 -4.16 8.25 -0.98
C PRO A 69 -2.66 8.13 -0.69
N GLY A 70 -2.17 6.89 -0.54
CA GLY A 70 -0.73 6.59 -0.65
C GLY A 70 -0.24 6.82 -2.09
N LEU A 71 1.05 7.08 -2.28
CA LEU A 71 1.61 7.42 -3.59
C LEU A 71 1.30 6.36 -4.66
N ALA A 72 1.50 5.07 -4.36
CA ALA A 72 1.22 4.00 -5.30
C ALA A 72 -0.28 3.91 -5.67
N LEU A 73 -1.19 4.12 -4.71
CA LEU A 73 -2.63 4.18 -5.00
C LEU A 73 -2.96 5.37 -5.91
N ALA A 74 -2.41 6.54 -5.63
CA ALA A 74 -2.59 7.74 -6.45
C ALA A 74 -2.08 7.52 -7.89
N ALA A 75 -0.90 6.90 -8.04
CA ALA A 75 -0.31 6.59 -9.34
C ALA A 75 -1.14 5.58 -10.14
N VAL A 76 -1.63 4.51 -9.50
CA VAL A 76 -2.52 3.53 -10.14
C VAL A 76 -3.84 4.19 -10.54
N ALA A 77 -4.47 4.95 -9.65
CA ALA A 77 -5.73 5.63 -9.95
C ALA A 77 -5.59 6.61 -11.12
N ALA A 78 -4.51 7.40 -11.15
CA ALA A 78 -4.22 8.30 -12.25
C ALA A 78 -3.97 7.56 -13.58
N ALA A 79 -3.27 6.41 -13.54
CA ALA A 79 -2.98 5.62 -14.72
C ALA A 79 -4.20 4.87 -15.28
N THR A 80 -5.12 4.42 -14.42
CA THR A 80 -6.34 3.71 -14.82
C THR A 80 -7.53 4.64 -15.02
N GLY A 81 -7.42 5.91 -14.63
CA GLY A 81 -8.53 6.87 -14.65
C GLY A 81 -9.58 6.63 -13.57
N ALA A 82 -9.22 5.94 -12.48
CA ALA A 82 -10.16 5.60 -11.42
C ALA A 82 -10.60 6.82 -10.63
N ARG A 83 -11.89 6.88 -10.28
CA ARG A 83 -12.51 8.06 -9.64
C ARG A 83 -13.30 7.73 -8.40
N ASP A 84 -13.92 6.56 -8.38
CA ASP A 84 -14.84 6.18 -7.31
C ASP A 84 -14.13 5.27 -6.31
N MET A 85 -14.12 5.70 -5.05
CA MET A 85 -13.55 4.92 -3.95
C MET A 85 -14.56 4.74 -2.83
N ALA A 86 -14.63 3.52 -2.29
CA ALA A 86 -15.43 3.23 -1.11
C ALA A 86 -14.69 2.27 -0.18
N LEU A 87 -14.62 2.63 1.11
CA LEU A 87 -14.06 1.78 2.16
C LEU A 87 -15.20 1.16 2.95
N ARG A 88 -15.34 -0.16 2.87
CA ARG A 88 -16.34 -0.93 3.63
C ARG A 88 -15.66 -1.64 4.79
N ILE A 89 -15.98 -1.23 6.01
CA ILE A 89 -15.44 -1.83 7.22
C ILE A 89 -16.26 -3.08 7.55
N ALA A 90 -15.59 -4.21 7.75
CA ALA A 90 -16.25 -5.43 8.22
C ALA A 90 -16.15 -5.55 9.75
N ASN A 91 -14.96 -5.31 10.31
CA ASN A 91 -14.68 -5.33 11.75
C ASN A 91 -13.32 -4.65 12.05
N VAL A 92 -12.90 -4.68 13.31
CA VAL A 92 -11.60 -4.13 13.78
C VAL A 92 -10.36 -4.63 13.03
N ASN A 93 -10.43 -5.78 12.38
CA ASN A 93 -9.29 -6.43 11.72
C ASN A 93 -9.38 -6.42 10.20
N ALA A 94 -10.55 -6.12 9.61
CA ALA A 94 -10.77 -6.32 8.19
C ALA A 94 -11.69 -5.25 7.59
N SER A 95 -11.25 -4.70 6.46
CA SER A 95 -12.02 -3.80 5.61
C SER A 95 -11.76 -4.11 4.13
N MET A 96 -12.62 -3.59 3.25
CA MET A 96 -12.50 -3.75 1.80
C MET A 96 -12.53 -2.37 1.16
N LEU A 97 -11.48 -2.02 0.42
CA LEU A 97 -11.42 -0.83 -0.39
C LEU A 97 -11.85 -1.18 -1.81
N THR A 98 -12.96 -0.62 -2.26
CA THR A 98 -13.41 -0.68 -3.65
C THR A 98 -12.87 0.52 -4.40
N ILE A 99 -12.26 0.28 -5.57
CA ILE A 99 -11.76 1.30 -6.50
C ILE A 99 -12.42 1.01 -7.84
N ASP A 100 -13.42 1.80 -8.22
CA ASP A 100 -14.37 1.52 -9.29
C ASP A 100 -14.94 0.08 -9.19
N THR A 101 -14.47 -0.85 -10.03
CA THR A 101 -14.89 -2.27 -10.04
C THR A 101 -13.92 -3.21 -9.32
N ARG A 102 -12.74 -2.71 -8.93
CA ARG A 102 -11.68 -3.49 -8.28
C ARG A 102 -11.89 -3.51 -6.78
N THR A 103 -11.56 -4.62 -6.13
CA THR A 103 -11.73 -4.79 -4.69
C THR A 103 -10.41 -5.17 -4.05
N VAL A 104 -9.97 -4.34 -3.12
CA VAL A 104 -8.67 -4.44 -2.45
C VAL A 104 -8.91 -4.79 -0.98
N PRO A 105 -8.48 -5.98 -0.52
CA PRO A 105 -8.56 -6.33 0.88
C PRO A 105 -7.55 -5.49 1.67
N VAL A 106 -8.04 -4.83 2.71
CA VAL A 106 -7.22 -4.07 3.64
C VAL A 106 -7.55 -4.50 5.07
N ASP A 107 -6.64 -4.27 6.00
CA ASP A 107 -6.95 -4.50 7.40
C ASP A 107 -7.93 -3.44 7.96
N GLY A 108 -8.29 -3.58 9.24
CA GLY A 108 -9.18 -2.63 9.91
C GLY A 108 -8.63 -1.21 10.01
N LYS A 109 -7.36 -0.98 9.68
CA LYS A 109 -6.70 0.34 9.61
C LYS A 109 -6.34 0.77 8.18
N GLY A 110 -6.96 0.15 7.18
CA GLY A 110 -6.77 0.53 5.77
C GLY A 110 -5.40 0.18 5.22
N ASN A 111 -4.65 -0.74 5.85
CA ASN A 111 -3.39 -1.22 5.31
C ASN A 111 -3.58 -2.40 4.37
N LEU A 112 -2.89 -2.35 3.24
CA LEU A 112 -2.74 -3.47 2.34
C LEU A 112 -1.63 -4.39 2.83
N LEU A 113 -1.91 -5.69 2.94
CA LEU A 113 -0.88 -6.71 3.13
C LEU A 113 -0.18 -6.98 1.80
N LEU A 114 1.12 -6.71 1.74
CA LEU A 114 1.87 -6.77 0.49
C LEU A 114 2.29 -8.19 0.13
N ARG A 115 2.04 -8.55 -1.13
CA ARG A 115 2.61 -9.70 -1.80
C ARG A 115 3.88 -9.29 -2.55
N TYR A 116 5.00 -9.35 -1.84
CA TYR A 116 6.31 -9.11 -2.45
C TYR A 116 6.62 -10.16 -3.53
N ARG A 117 7.13 -9.71 -4.68
CA ARG A 117 7.44 -10.57 -5.83
C ARG A 117 8.79 -11.25 -5.75
N GLY A 118 9.69 -10.73 -4.91
CA GLY A 118 11.04 -11.26 -4.75
C GLY A 118 11.90 -10.35 -3.89
N LYS A 119 13.21 -10.57 -3.99
CA LYS A 119 14.23 -9.69 -3.38
C LYS A 119 14.30 -8.36 -4.15
N LYS A 120 15.15 -7.44 -3.69
CA LYS A 120 15.38 -6.19 -4.41
C LYS A 120 15.74 -6.42 -5.88
N ARG A 121 15.35 -5.46 -6.75
CA ARG A 121 15.52 -5.52 -8.22
C ARG A 121 14.68 -6.61 -8.89
N THR A 122 13.54 -6.95 -8.30
CA THR A 122 12.55 -7.81 -9.00
C THR A 122 11.89 -7.02 -10.13
N PHE A 123 11.68 -5.72 -9.93
CA PHE A 123 11.26 -4.80 -10.99
C PHE A 123 12.46 -4.30 -11.81
N PRO A 124 12.29 -3.92 -13.09
CA PRO A 124 13.35 -3.30 -13.88
C PRO A 124 13.80 -1.95 -13.31
N TYR A 125 15.12 -1.73 -13.28
CA TYR A 125 15.73 -0.50 -12.78
C TYR A 125 16.43 0.23 -13.91
N PHE A 126 16.21 1.54 -14.00
CA PHE A 126 16.93 2.44 -14.89
C PHE A 126 17.53 3.58 -14.07
N SER A 127 18.81 3.89 -14.31
CA SER A 127 19.43 5.06 -13.69
C SER A 127 18.80 6.33 -14.24
N ALA A 128 18.52 7.30 -13.38
CA ALA A 128 18.06 8.62 -13.84
C ALA A 128 19.06 9.24 -14.83
N ALA A 129 20.37 9.02 -14.65
CA ALA A 129 21.38 9.50 -15.60
C ALA A 129 21.23 8.86 -16.99
N ASP A 130 20.95 7.56 -17.06
CA ASP A 130 20.76 6.85 -18.32
C ASP A 130 19.47 7.29 -19.01
N VAL A 131 18.41 7.56 -18.24
CA VAL A 131 17.16 8.12 -18.77
C VAL A 131 17.39 9.53 -19.34
N LEU A 132 18.14 10.38 -18.63
CA LEU A 132 18.41 11.76 -19.05
C LEU A 132 19.39 11.86 -20.23
N THR A 133 20.14 10.80 -20.52
CA THR A 133 21.10 10.73 -21.62
C THR A 133 20.65 9.81 -22.76
N ASP A 134 19.37 9.44 -22.77
CA ASP A 134 18.74 8.57 -23.77
C ASP A 134 19.45 7.22 -23.96
N GLN A 135 20.04 6.66 -22.89
CA GLN A 135 20.76 5.39 -22.89
C GLN A 135 19.89 4.18 -22.55
N ILE A 136 18.58 4.36 -22.33
CA ILE A 136 17.64 3.26 -22.08
C ILE A 136 17.04 2.74 -23.40
N PRO A 137 16.59 1.47 -23.45
CA PRO A 137 15.93 0.94 -24.64
C PRO A 137 14.71 1.78 -25.05
N VAL A 138 14.56 2.01 -26.36
CA VAL A 138 13.43 2.78 -26.90
C VAL A 138 12.11 2.14 -26.48
N GLY A 139 11.24 2.94 -25.85
CA GLY A 139 9.94 2.50 -25.38
C GLY A 139 9.94 1.76 -24.04
N ALA A 140 11.08 1.63 -23.35
CA ALA A 140 11.16 0.95 -22.05
C ALA A 140 10.17 1.48 -21.00
N LEU A 141 9.86 2.78 -21.04
CA LEU A 141 8.94 3.44 -20.10
C LEU A 141 7.53 3.67 -20.67
N ARG A 142 7.29 3.35 -21.96
CA ARG A 142 6.03 3.68 -22.62
C ARG A 142 4.88 2.85 -22.01
N GLY A 143 3.83 3.54 -21.57
CA GLY A 143 2.64 2.91 -20.98
C GLY A 143 2.90 2.23 -19.64
N LYS A 144 3.95 2.65 -18.91
CA LYS A 144 4.30 2.12 -17.59
C LYS A 144 4.06 3.17 -16.51
N ILE A 145 3.74 2.70 -15.30
CA ILE A 145 3.86 3.50 -14.09
C ILE A 145 5.32 3.44 -13.65
N VAL A 146 5.96 4.59 -13.53
CA VAL A 146 7.39 4.69 -13.19
C VAL A 146 7.51 5.34 -11.82
N PHE A 147 8.17 4.65 -10.89
CA PHE A 147 8.52 5.20 -9.58
C PHE A 147 9.97 5.66 -9.59
N VAL A 148 10.20 6.93 -9.23
CA VAL A 148 11.52 7.55 -9.17
C VAL A 148 11.88 7.76 -7.70
N GLY A 149 13.03 7.28 -7.28
CA GLY A 149 13.48 7.37 -5.89
C GLY A 149 14.95 7.04 -5.75
N THR A 150 15.49 7.20 -4.53
CA THR A 150 16.89 6.89 -4.27
C THR A 150 17.05 5.42 -3.91
N THR A 151 18.12 4.79 -4.39
CA THR A 151 18.44 3.38 -4.11
C THR A 151 19.82 3.22 -3.48
N ALA A 152 20.43 4.32 -3.03
CA ALA A 152 21.75 4.32 -2.44
C ALA A 152 21.72 3.75 -1.01
N LEU A 153 22.66 2.85 -0.71
CA LEU A 153 22.87 2.36 0.65
C LEU A 153 23.25 3.52 1.59
N GLY A 154 22.66 3.56 2.78
CA GLY A 154 22.87 4.65 3.75
C GLY A 154 21.83 5.78 3.70
N THR A 155 20.89 5.72 2.75
CA THR A 155 19.69 6.55 2.79
C THR A 155 18.68 5.97 3.80
N ARG A 156 17.85 6.83 4.40
CA ARG A 156 16.75 6.41 5.31
C ARG A 156 15.59 5.72 4.56
N GLU A 157 15.72 5.51 3.26
CA GLU A 157 14.68 4.95 2.39
C GLU A 157 14.81 3.42 2.22
N VAL A 158 15.69 2.76 2.99
CA VAL A 158 15.82 1.30 2.99
C VAL A 158 15.00 0.70 4.14
N VAL A 159 14.23 -0.34 3.84
CA VAL A 159 13.39 -1.06 4.80
C VAL A 159 13.67 -2.55 4.78
N ALA A 160 13.39 -3.23 5.89
CA ALA A 160 13.40 -4.68 5.95
C ALA A 160 12.03 -5.23 5.51
N THR A 161 12.04 -6.25 4.67
CA THR A 161 10.86 -6.96 4.16
C THR A 161 11.01 -8.46 4.47
N PRO A 162 9.95 -9.26 4.34
CA PRO A 162 10.06 -10.71 4.53
C PRO A 162 11.06 -11.41 3.58
N LEU A 163 11.38 -10.80 2.42
CA LEU A 163 12.23 -11.40 1.39
C LEU A 163 13.64 -10.81 1.33
N ASP A 164 13.84 -9.59 1.81
CA ASP A 164 15.13 -8.88 1.79
C ASP A 164 15.20 -7.86 2.93
N THR A 165 16.33 -7.81 3.64
CA THR A 165 16.58 -6.88 4.75
C THR A 165 17.01 -5.49 4.27
N LEU A 166 17.44 -5.38 3.01
CA LEU A 166 17.89 -4.12 2.39
C LEU A 166 17.06 -3.81 1.15
N PHE A 167 15.75 -3.59 1.34
CA PHE A 167 14.80 -3.32 0.27
C PHE A 167 14.57 -1.81 0.09
N ALA A 168 14.55 -1.34 -1.16
CA ALA A 168 14.39 0.09 -1.45
C ALA A 168 12.92 0.52 -1.29
N GLY A 169 12.66 1.66 -0.63
CA GLY A 169 11.32 2.18 -0.40
C GLY A 169 10.55 2.48 -1.69
N VAL A 170 11.25 2.87 -2.75
CA VAL A 170 10.66 3.04 -4.09
C VAL A 170 10.13 1.71 -4.66
N GLU A 171 10.79 0.59 -4.35
CA GLU A 171 10.35 -0.74 -4.78
C GLU A 171 9.15 -1.25 -3.96
N VAL A 172 8.97 -0.75 -2.73
CA VAL A 172 7.74 -0.97 -1.96
C VAL A 172 6.55 -0.34 -2.68
N GLN A 173 6.69 0.90 -3.18
CA GLN A 173 5.63 1.56 -3.95
C GLN A 173 5.33 0.82 -5.26
N ALA A 174 6.37 0.31 -5.94
CA ALA A 174 6.20 -0.56 -7.11
C ALA A 174 5.43 -1.85 -6.77
N THR A 175 5.72 -2.47 -5.62
CA THR A 175 5.02 -3.67 -5.13
C THR A 175 3.55 -3.37 -4.82
N VAL A 176 3.25 -2.24 -4.18
CA VAL A 176 1.87 -1.81 -3.92
C VAL A 176 1.11 -1.64 -5.24
N ALA A 177 1.69 -0.90 -6.20
CA ALA A 177 1.06 -0.67 -7.49
C ALA A 177 0.83 -1.96 -8.28
N ASP A 178 1.82 -2.85 -8.29
CA ASP A 178 1.73 -4.17 -8.89
C ASP A 178 0.59 -5.01 -8.28
N ASN A 179 0.48 -5.06 -6.94
CA ASN A 179 -0.60 -5.78 -6.26
C ASN A 179 -1.98 -5.18 -6.60
N LEU A 180 -2.09 -3.85 -6.66
CA LEU A 180 -3.32 -3.16 -7.07
C LEU A 180 -3.68 -3.42 -8.55
N LEU A 181 -2.69 -3.58 -9.42
CA LEU A 181 -2.91 -3.85 -10.84
C LEU A 181 -3.29 -5.31 -11.09
N GLU A 182 -2.58 -6.26 -10.48
CA GLU A 182 -2.75 -7.72 -10.66
C GLU A 182 -3.93 -8.29 -9.88
N GLN A 183 -4.37 -7.63 -8.79
CA GLN A 183 -5.49 -8.07 -7.93
C GLN A 183 -5.31 -9.45 -7.28
N ASP A 184 -4.08 -9.94 -7.13
CA ASP A 184 -3.75 -11.27 -6.60
C ASP A 184 -3.30 -11.22 -5.12
N PHE A 185 -4.12 -10.55 -4.32
CA PHE A 185 -3.84 -10.22 -2.92
C PHE A 185 -3.71 -11.44 -1.99
N ILE A 186 -2.99 -11.23 -0.88
CA ILE A 186 -2.97 -12.21 0.21
C ILE A 186 -4.28 -12.10 0.99
N HIS A 187 -5.10 -13.15 0.92
CA HIS A 187 -6.35 -13.23 1.65
C HIS A 187 -6.19 -14.04 2.94
N ARG A 188 -6.69 -13.51 4.06
CA ARG A 188 -6.92 -14.32 5.26
C ARG A 188 -8.31 -14.96 5.12
N SER A 189 -8.37 -16.29 5.08
CA SER A 189 -9.64 -17.01 5.04
C SER A 189 -10.45 -16.72 6.31
N ALA A 190 -11.75 -16.46 6.16
CA ALA A 190 -12.66 -16.30 7.29
C ALA A 190 -12.72 -17.56 8.17
N LEU A 191 -12.52 -18.74 7.57
CA LEU A 191 -12.44 -20.01 8.30
C LEU A 191 -11.07 -20.22 8.98
N GLY A 192 -10.07 -19.42 8.64
CA GLY A 192 -8.71 -19.56 9.17
C GLY A 192 -8.69 -19.50 10.69
N THR A 193 -9.38 -18.51 11.28
CA THR A 193 -9.47 -18.39 12.75
C THR A 193 -10.19 -19.57 13.40
N THR A 194 -11.29 -20.05 12.80
CA THR A 194 -12.00 -21.23 13.31
C THR A 194 -11.12 -22.48 13.26
N LEU A 195 -10.39 -22.68 12.16
CA LEU A 195 -9.46 -23.78 12.01
C LEU A 195 -8.27 -23.68 12.98
N GLU A 196 -7.70 -22.47 13.16
CA GLU A 196 -6.64 -22.21 14.14
C GLU A 196 -7.10 -22.63 15.56
N ILE A 197 -8.30 -22.20 15.98
CA ILE A 197 -8.87 -22.56 17.29
C ILE A 197 -9.09 -24.07 17.40
N LEU A 198 -9.66 -24.71 16.37
CA LEU A 198 -9.89 -26.16 16.36
C LEU A 198 -8.58 -26.94 16.47
N VAL A 199 -7.55 -26.54 15.73
CA VAL A 199 -6.23 -27.18 15.78
C VAL A 199 -5.60 -27.03 17.15
N VAL A 200 -5.67 -25.83 17.76
CA VAL A 200 -5.17 -25.61 19.12
C VAL A 200 -5.91 -26.49 20.14
N LEU A 201 -7.22 -26.61 20.04
CA LEU A 201 -8.02 -27.46 20.93
C LEU A 201 -7.68 -28.94 20.76
N VAL A 202 -7.57 -29.43 19.52
CA VAL A 202 -7.23 -30.83 19.23
C VAL A 202 -5.83 -31.17 19.71
N LEU A 203 -4.83 -30.33 19.43
CA LEU A 203 -3.46 -30.54 19.90
C LEU A 203 -3.36 -30.45 21.43
N GLY A 204 -4.10 -29.53 22.05
CA GLY A 204 -4.17 -29.41 23.51
C GLY A 204 -4.77 -30.65 24.17
N LEU A 205 -5.84 -31.21 23.61
CA LEU A 205 -6.44 -32.46 24.07
C LEU A 205 -5.51 -33.65 23.86
N ALA A 206 -4.85 -33.74 22.71
CA ALA A 206 -3.90 -34.81 22.41
C ALA A 206 -2.67 -34.79 23.33
N ALA A 207 -2.20 -33.61 23.76
CA ALA A 207 -1.09 -33.47 24.69
C ALA A 207 -1.49 -33.72 26.16
N ALA A 208 -2.80 -33.71 26.47
CA ALA A 208 -3.32 -33.94 27.81
C ALA A 208 -3.55 -35.43 28.13
N VAL A 209 -3.49 -36.31 27.12
CA VAL A 209 -3.62 -37.77 27.21
C VAL A 209 -2.23 -38.41 27.25
#